data_AF-A0A072PHY1-F1
#
_entry.id   AF-A0A072PHY1-F1
#
_cell.length_a   1.000
_cell.length_b   1.000
_cell.length_c   1.000
_cell.angle_alpha   90.00
_cell.angle_beta   90.00
_cell.angle_gamma   90.00
#
_symmetry.space_group_name_H-M   'P 1'
#
loop_
_entity.id
_entity.type
_entity.pdbx_description
1 polymer ?
#
loop_
_entity_poly.entity_id
_entity_poly.type
_entity_poly.pdbx_seq_one_letter_code
_entity_poly.pdbx_strand_id
1 'polypeptide(L)'
;MAQWSTSLFEVLRSLAIFATTATSIWLVNFIRLHVLHTSTLGRYLHNGKHGIDSKDNTGSWACVTGASDGIGYCFAEELASRGFNVVLHGRNKDKLQKLRDTLQAQYPSRSFHLLIIDASDRDSWNAPMTDFVSEFEESNARLTVLVNNVGGVAGPFYMFEPMGERPAKSVIAHIDINATFPAVFTHALLPLLSKNQPALILNLCSFASVFPPPYLALYSGSKAFNQAWSEGLAREMEAEGLDIEVMAIMLARVRSAINRGREFDNITVPTSQVFARAALNKVGCGRLVVVPYWAHELLIAAVKVLPGWLTSKMIAAGIPEEIAWERRNENGKK
;
A
#
# COMPACT_ATOMS: atom_id res chain seq x y z
N MET A 1 -8.31 14.25 -55.08
CA MET A 1 -7.56 14.73 -53.89
C MET A 1 -8.47 15.40 -52.84
N ALA A 2 -9.45 16.25 -53.21
CA ALA A 2 -10.31 16.97 -52.26
C ALA A 2 -11.24 16.09 -51.37
N GLN A 3 -11.66 14.91 -51.84
CA GLN A 3 -12.56 14.01 -51.08
C GLN A 3 -11.82 13.18 -50.01
N TRP A 4 -10.51 12.97 -50.18
CA TRP A 4 -9.68 12.28 -49.18
C TRP A 4 -9.31 13.22 -48.02
N SER A 5 -9.12 14.52 -48.30
CA SER A 5 -8.86 15.51 -47.25
C SER A 5 -10.06 15.69 -46.32
N THR A 6 -11.29 15.75 -46.82
CA THR A 6 -12.49 15.89 -45.98
C THR A 6 -12.71 14.68 -45.07
N SER A 7 -12.49 13.46 -45.58
CA SER A 7 -12.57 12.23 -44.78
C SER A 7 -11.53 12.18 -43.66
N LEU A 8 -10.27 12.54 -43.94
CA LEU A 8 -9.22 12.61 -42.92
C LEU A 8 -9.52 13.66 -41.84
N PHE A 9 -10.02 14.84 -42.23
CA PHE A 9 -10.40 15.88 -41.26
C PHE A 9 -11.52 15.41 -40.33
N GLU A 10 -12.54 14.71 -40.82
CA GLU A 10 -13.62 14.18 -39.97
C GLU A 10 -13.14 13.07 -39.01
N VAL A 11 -12.21 12.22 -39.46
CA VAL A 11 -11.57 11.22 -38.58
C VAL A 11 -10.76 11.91 -37.48
N LEU A 12 -9.91 12.88 -37.82
CA LEU A 12 -9.11 13.62 -36.84
C LEU A 12 -9.98 14.38 -35.86
N ARG A 13 -11.06 15.00 -36.34
CA ARG A 13 -12.06 15.67 -35.49
C ARG A 13 -12.71 14.70 -34.50
N SER A 14 -13.14 13.53 -34.98
CA SER A 14 -13.76 12.50 -34.13
C SER A 14 -12.79 12.00 -33.05
N LEU A 15 -11.52 11.76 -33.42
CA LEU A 15 -10.47 11.40 -32.46
C LEU A 15 -10.22 12.52 -31.43
N ALA A 16 -10.21 13.78 -31.85
CA ALA A 16 -10.03 14.92 -30.96
C ALA A 16 -11.20 15.06 -29.97
N ILE A 17 -12.44 14.85 -30.42
CA ILE A 17 -13.63 14.85 -29.54
C ILE A 17 -13.52 13.72 -28.51
N PHE A 18 -13.16 12.50 -28.94
CA PHE A 18 -12.99 11.36 -28.04
C PHE A 18 -11.90 11.62 -26.99
N ALA A 19 -10.72 12.09 -27.42
CA ALA A 19 -9.62 12.41 -26.53
C ALA A 19 -10.01 13.51 -25.51
N THR A 20 -10.64 14.59 -25.98
CA THR A 20 -11.08 15.70 -25.12
C THR A 20 -12.12 15.22 -24.09
N THR A 21 -13.06 14.38 -24.52
CA THR A 21 -14.08 13.81 -23.62
C THR A 21 -13.45 12.90 -22.57
N ALA A 22 -12.55 12.01 -22.97
CA ALA A 22 -11.83 11.12 -22.06
C ALA A 22 -11.00 11.90 -21.03
N THR A 23 -10.25 12.93 -21.47
CA THR A 23 -9.49 13.81 -20.58
C THR A 23 -10.40 14.59 -19.63
N SER A 24 -11.56 15.06 -20.10
CA SER A 24 -12.53 15.77 -19.27
C SER A 24 -13.13 14.87 -18.19
N ILE A 25 -13.52 13.63 -18.54
CA ILE A 25 -14.00 12.63 -17.58
C ILE A 25 -12.90 12.31 -16.55
N TRP A 26 -11.67 12.12 -17.01
CA TRP A 26 -10.53 11.89 -16.12
C TRP A 26 -10.29 13.06 -15.18
N LEU A 27 -10.34 14.31 -15.66
CA LEU A 27 -10.16 15.51 -14.85
C LEU A 27 -11.26 15.67 -13.79
N VAL A 28 -12.53 15.44 -14.17
CA VAL A 28 -13.65 15.44 -13.22
C VAL A 28 -13.45 14.38 -12.14
N ASN A 29 -13.04 13.16 -12.54
CA ASN A 29 -12.75 12.08 -11.60
C ASN A 29 -11.55 12.40 -10.70
N PHE A 30 -10.51 13.05 -11.23
CA PHE A 30 -9.36 13.52 -10.48
C PHE A 30 -9.77 14.56 -9.42
N ILE A 31 -10.54 15.59 -9.81
CA ILE A 31 -11.03 16.62 -8.89
C ILE A 31 -11.95 15.99 -7.83
N ARG A 32 -12.86 15.10 -8.24
CA ARG A 32 -13.75 14.39 -7.32
C ARG A 32 -12.96 13.62 -6.27
N LEU A 33 -11.93 12.86 -6.68
CA LEU A 33 -11.12 12.07 -5.73
C LEU A 33 -10.21 12.94 -4.88
N HIS A 34 -9.51 13.92 -5.47
CA HIS A 34 -8.42 14.63 -4.79
C HIS A 34 -8.84 15.88 -4.04
N VAL A 35 -9.93 16.51 -4.45
CA VAL A 35 -10.40 17.80 -3.90
C VAL A 35 -11.71 17.65 -3.14
N LEU A 36 -12.69 16.92 -3.71
CA LEU A 36 -14.05 16.88 -3.18
C LEU A 36 -14.32 15.71 -2.23
N HIS A 37 -13.59 14.60 -2.37
CA HIS A 37 -13.82 13.39 -1.58
C HIS A 37 -13.48 13.59 -0.10
N THR A 38 -14.41 13.20 0.76
CA THR A 38 -14.22 13.11 2.21
C THR A 38 -14.18 11.64 2.62
N SER A 39 -13.14 11.26 3.36
CA SER A 39 -12.95 9.88 3.82
C SER A 39 -14.11 9.37 4.69
N THR A 40 -14.52 8.13 4.45
CA THR A 40 -15.47 7.42 5.30
C THR A 40 -14.79 6.50 6.32
N LEU A 41 -13.48 6.66 6.56
CA LEU A 41 -12.73 5.80 7.48
C LEU A 41 -13.37 5.70 8.89
N GLY A 42 -14.06 6.75 9.34
CA GLY A 42 -14.79 6.73 10.61
C GLY A 42 -15.92 5.70 10.68
N ARG A 43 -16.39 5.16 9.55
CA ARG A 43 -17.36 4.06 9.49
C ARG A 43 -16.85 2.78 10.16
N TYR A 44 -15.53 2.57 10.15
CA TYR A 44 -14.87 1.40 10.73
C TYR A 44 -14.57 1.58 12.23
N LEU A 45 -14.93 2.72 12.82
CA LEU A 45 -14.90 2.92 14.27
C LEU A 45 -16.24 2.48 14.87
N HIS A 46 -16.26 1.26 15.39
CA HIS A 46 -17.35 0.71 16.16
C HIS A 46 -17.33 1.27 17.58
N ASN A 47 -18.49 1.74 18.04
CA ASN A 47 -18.74 2.59 19.23
C ASN A 47 -18.29 4.05 18.99
N GLY A 48 -19.25 4.98 19.09
CA GLY A 48 -19.22 6.34 18.53
C GLY A 48 -17.99 7.20 18.84
N LYS A 49 -17.95 8.39 18.21
CA LYS A 49 -16.84 9.38 18.08
C LYS A 49 -16.00 9.73 19.33
N HIS A 50 -16.30 9.16 20.50
CA HIS A 50 -15.50 9.17 21.71
C HIS A 50 -15.25 7.73 22.16
N GLY A 51 -14.20 7.11 21.62
CA GLY A 51 -13.71 5.79 22.07
C GLY A 51 -13.06 5.87 23.45
N ILE A 52 -13.85 6.18 24.48
CA ILE A 52 -13.42 6.13 25.87
C ILE A 52 -13.86 4.78 26.42
N ASP A 53 -12.99 3.79 26.30
CA ASP A 53 -12.82 2.78 27.34
C ASP A 53 -11.43 2.16 27.17
N SER A 54 -10.53 2.55 28.08
CA SER A 54 -9.09 2.58 27.88
C SER A 54 -8.32 1.57 28.74
N LYS A 55 -8.90 0.40 29.09
CA LYS A 55 -8.17 -0.62 29.86
C LYS A 55 -8.44 -2.09 29.48
N ASP A 56 -9.51 -2.41 28.73
CA ASP A 56 -10.00 -3.80 28.62
C ASP A 56 -9.88 -4.41 27.19
N ASN A 57 -8.92 -3.96 26.38
CA ASN A 57 -8.76 -4.40 24.97
C ASN A 57 -10.01 -4.16 24.08
N THR A 58 -10.94 -3.33 24.53
CA THR A 58 -12.18 -3.00 23.83
C THR A 58 -11.94 -1.98 22.71
N GLY A 59 -12.82 -1.97 21.71
CA GLY A 59 -12.84 -0.98 20.65
C GLY A 59 -12.35 -1.48 19.29
N SER A 60 -12.17 -0.54 18.35
CA SER A 60 -11.83 -0.84 16.95
C SER A 60 -10.33 -0.86 16.76
N TRP A 61 -9.84 -1.99 16.24
CA TRP A 61 -8.43 -2.26 16.01
C TRP A 61 -8.10 -2.22 14.53
N ALA A 62 -6.94 -1.66 14.22
CA ALA A 62 -6.33 -1.68 12.90
C ALA A 62 -5.00 -2.46 12.95
N CYS A 63 -4.86 -3.47 12.10
CA CYS A 63 -3.60 -4.19 11.94
C CYS A 63 -2.77 -3.60 10.80
N VAL A 64 -1.53 -3.21 11.09
CA VAL A 64 -0.61 -2.62 10.09
C VAL A 64 0.62 -3.50 9.95
N THR A 65 0.81 -4.08 8.78
CA THR A 65 1.98 -4.93 8.50
C THR A 65 3.20 -4.08 8.12
N GLY A 66 4.37 -4.44 8.67
CA GLY A 66 5.59 -3.66 8.44
C GLY A 66 5.56 -2.30 9.15
N ALA A 67 4.95 -2.24 10.35
CA ALA A 67 4.74 -1.00 11.10
C ALA A 67 6.03 -0.38 11.68
N SER A 68 7.14 -1.14 11.72
CA SER A 68 8.37 -0.75 12.40
C SER A 68 9.06 0.51 11.86
N ASP A 69 8.79 0.92 10.61
CA ASP A 69 9.39 2.12 10.01
C ASP A 69 8.60 2.59 8.76
N GLY A 70 9.00 3.73 8.20
CA GLY A 70 8.53 4.23 6.91
C GLY A 70 7.02 4.41 6.81
N ILE A 71 6.42 3.92 5.71
CA ILE A 71 4.99 4.08 5.43
C ILE A 71 4.12 3.35 6.46
N GLY A 72 4.53 2.15 6.88
CA GLY A 72 3.81 1.36 7.88
C GLY A 72 3.75 2.06 9.24
N TYR A 73 4.87 2.65 9.67
CA TYR A 73 4.90 3.50 10.87
C TYR A 73 3.87 4.65 10.77
N CYS A 74 3.89 5.37 9.66
CA CYS A 74 2.98 6.49 9.44
C CYS A 74 1.52 6.06 9.35
N PHE A 75 1.21 4.88 8.80
CA PHE A 75 -0.15 4.32 8.86
C PHE A 75 -0.57 4.03 10.29
N ALA A 76 0.29 3.39 11.09
CA ALA A 76 0.01 3.10 12.48
C ALA A 76 -0.25 4.38 13.30
N GLU A 77 0.59 5.39 13.11
CA GLU A 77 0.42 6.69 13.77
C GLU A 77 -0.88 7.40 13.34
N GLU A 78 -1.14 7.48 12.02
CA GLU A 78 -2.35 8.14 11.51
C GLU A 78 -3.63 7.40 11.95
N LEU A 79 -3.63 6.07 11.99
CA LEU A 79 -4.77 5.28 12.50
C LEU A 79 -4.99 5.52 13.99
N ALA A 80 -3.92 5.56 14.80
CA ALA A 80 -4.00 5.89 16.22
C ALA A 80 -4.58 7.30 16.44
N SER A 81 -4.11 8.29 15.67
CA SER A 81 -4.62 9.67 15.71
C SER A 81 -6.11 9.78 15.35
N ARG A 82 -6.64 8.81 14.60
CA ARG A 82 -8.04 8.72 14.19
C ARG A 82 -8.89 7.85 15.11
N GLY A 83 -8.35 7.39 16.23
CA GLY A 83 -9.11 6.69 17.25
C GLY A 83 -9.04 5.17 17.18
N PHE A 84 -8.24 4.57 16.30
CA PHE A 84 -8.04 3.12 16.29
C PHE A 84 -7.02 2.71 17.35
N ASN A 85 -7.24 1.56 17.98
CA ASN A 85 -6.15 0.79 18.57
C ASN A 85 -5.35 0.13 17.45
N VAL A 86 -4.07 -0.16 17.65
CA VAL A 86 -3.21 -0.60 16.53
C VAL A 86 -2.43 -1.86 16.86
N VAL A 87 -2.58 -2.87 15.99
CA VAL A 87 -1.69 -4.03 15.96
C VAL A 87 -0.48 -3.69 15.10
N LEU A 88 0.69 -3.66 15.71
CA LEU A 88 1.96 -3.33 15.10
C LEU A 88 2.66 -4.63 14.69
N HIS A 89 2.59 -4.97 13.40
CA HIS A 89 3.24 -6.15 12.87
C HIS A 89 4.64 -5.88 12.31
N GLY A 90 5.57 -6.81 12.57
CA GLY A 90 6.89 -6.86 11.94
C GLY A 90 7.85 -7.83 12.62
N ARG A 91 9.04 -8.00 12.04
CA ARG A 91 10.01 -9.03 12.47
C ARG A 91 10.91 -8.65 13.66
N ASN A 92 11.11 -7.36 13.93
CA ASN A 92 12.06 -6.92 14.95
C ASN A 92 11.32 -6.47 16.21
N LYS A 93 11.32 -7.34 17.23
CA LYS A 93 10.63 -7.11 18.51
C LYS A 93 11.08 -5.82 19.19
N ASP A 94 12.39 -5.57 19.29
CA ASP A 94 12.91 -4.39 20.00
C ASP A 94 12.53 -3.07 19.32
N LYS A 95 12.56 -3.03 17.99
CA LYS A 95 12.09 -1.86 17.23
C LYS A 95 10.61 -1.62 17.43
N LEU A 96 9.79 -2.67 17.37
CA LEU A 96 8.35 -2.58 17.58
C LEU A 96 8.01 -2.19 19.01
N GLN A 97 8.76 -2.67 19.98
CA GLN A 97 8.62 -2.31 21.39
C GLN A 97 8.87 -0.81 21.61
N LYS A 98 9.99 -0.28 21.09
CA LYS A 98 10.29 1.17 21.14
C LYS A 98 9.23 2.00 20.42
N LEU A 99 8.75 1.52 19.28
CA LEU A 99 7.67 2.14 18.54
C LEU A 99 6.39 2.21 19.37
N ARG A 100 5.98 1.08 19.93
CA ARG A 100 4.79 0.96 20.78
C ARG A 100 4.86 1.96 21.92
N ASP A 101 5.99 2.02 22.62
CA ASP A 101 6.15 2.92 23.77
C ASP A 101 6.10 4.40 23.34
N THR A 102 6.65 4.73 22.15
CA THR A 102 6.55 6.07 21.55
C THR A 102 5.09 6.44 21.22
N LEU A 103 4.38 5.56 20.52
CA LEU A 103 2.98 5.80 20.14
C LEU A 103 2.06 5.79 21.36
N GLN A 104 2.32 4.96 22.36
CA GLN A 104 1.57 4.93 23.62
C GLN A 104 1.72 6.24 24.39
N ALA A 105 2.90 6.85 24.40
CA ALA A 105 3.13 8.16 25.02
C ALA A 105 2.40 9.29 24.26
N GLN A 106 2.36 9.22 22.92
CA GLN A 106 1.71 10.21 22.07
C GLN A 106 0.17 10.09 22.07
N TYR A 107 -0.35 8.86 22.19
CA TYR A 107 -1.76 8.52 22.15
C TYR A 107 -2.15 7.70 23.39
N PRO A 108 -2.17 8.30 24.59
CA PRO A 108 -2.36 7.57 25.86
C PRO A 108 -3.73 6.90 26.00
N SER A 109 -4.72 7.31 25.21
CA SER A 109 -6.05 6.70 25.19
C SER A 109 -6.16 5.50 24.25
N ARG A 110 -5.14 5.21 23.43
CA ARG A 110 -5.11 4.10 22.47
C ARG A 110 -4.30 2.94 23.04
N SER A 111 -4.62 1.73 22.57
CA SER A 111 -3.87 0.51 22.87
C SER A 111 -3.05 0.06 21.66
N PHE A 112 -1.88 -0.52 21.93
CA PHE A 112 -0.97 -1.00 20.90
C PHE A 112 -0.51 -2.44 21.20
N HIS A 113 -0.83 -3.36 20.29
CA HIS A 113 -0.50 -4.78 20.40
C HIS A 113 0.64 -5.13 19.43
N LEU A 114 1.57 -6.01 19.83
CA LEU A 114 2.71 -6.39 19.00
C LEU A 114 2.50 -7.76 18.36
N LEU A 115 2.59 -7.83 17.03
CA LEU A 115 2.53 -9.10 16.30
C LEU A 115 3.87 -9.38 15.62
N ILE A 116 4.64 -10.33 16.17
CA ILE A 116 6.00 -10.62 15.72
C ILE A 116 5.99 -11.79 14.74
N ILE A 117 6.07 -11.47 13.45
CA ILE A 117 6.16 -12.46 12.36
C ILE A 117 7.16 -11.96 11.33
N ASP A 118 8.02 -12.84 10.81
CA ASP A 118 8.86 -12.51 9.66
C ASP A 118 8.13 -12.89 8.36
N ALA A 119 7.62 -11.88 7.67
CA ALA A 119 6.93 -12.04 6.39
C ALA A 119 7.81 -12.64 5.26
N SER A 120 9.12 -12.78 5.47
CA SER A 120 10.04 -13.46 4.54
C SER A 120 10.41 -14.89 4.94
N ASP A 121 9.94 -15.34 6.09
CA ASP A 121 10.18 -16.69 6.61
C ASP A 121 8.85 -17.43 6.77
N ARG A 122 8.46 -18.18 5.74
CA ARG A 122 7.17 -18.86 5.65
C ARG A 122 6.90 -19.81 6.81
N ASP A 123 7.93 -20.44 7.35
CA ASP A 123 7.81 -21.38 8.47
C ASP A 123 7.42 -20.66 9.77
N SER A 124 7.68 -19.35 9.86
CA SER A 124 7.35 -18.52 11.03
C SER A 124 5.89 -18.07 11.10
N TRP A 125 5.07 -18.32 10.07
CA TRP A 125 3.75 -17.67 9.95
C TRP A 125 2.67 -18.36 10.80
N ASN A 126 2.57 -19.68 10.74
CA ASN A 126 1.35 -20.38 11.14
C ASN A 126 1.01 -20.24 12.63
N ALA A 127 1.96 -20.56 13.51
CA ALA A 127 1.75 -20.52 14.96
C ALA A 127 1.35 -19.11 15.47
N PRO A 128 2.15 -18.05 15.24
CA PRO A 128 1.80 -16.72 15.75
C PRO A 128 0.56 -16.12 15.09
N MET A 129 0.24 -16.45 13.83
CA MET A 129 -1.04 -16.05 13.22
C MET A 129 -2.22 -16.72 13.91
N THR A 130 -2.12 -18.03 14.18
CA THR A 130 -3.18 -18.79 14.84
C THR A 130 -3.40 -18.28 16.26
N ASP A 131 -2.33 -18.07 17.03
CA ASP A 131 -2.41 -17.55 18.39
C ASP A 131 -3.04 -16.15 18.42
N PHE A 132 -2.66 -15.28 17.47
CA PHE A 132 -3.22 -13.94 17.33
C PHE A 132 -4.72 -13.96 17.00
N VAL A 133 -5.13 -14.84 16.07
CA VAL A 133 -6.55 -14.97 15.71
C VAL A 133 -7.36 -15.44 16.92
N SER A 134 -6.91 -16.49 17.61
CA SER A 134 -7.56 -17.00 18.82
C SER A 134 -7.66 -15.93 19.91
N GLU A 135 -6.57 -15.18 20.18
CA GLU A 135 -6.56 -14.08 21.15
C GLU A 135 -7.63 -13.03 20.80
N PHE A 136 -7.71 -12.62 19.53
CA PHE A 136 -8.68 -11.62 19.10
C PHE A 136 -10.12 -12.15 19.12
N GLU A 137 -10.35 -13.43 18.81
CA GLU A 137 -11.66 -14.08 18.86
C GLU A 137 -12.23 -14.17 20.27
N GLU A 138 -11.37 -14.47 21.25
CA GLU A 138 -11.72 -14.59 22.68
C GLU A 138 -11.86 -13.23 23.37
N SER A 139 -11.32 -12.16 22.76
CA SER A 139 -11.38 -10.81 23.30
C SER A 139 -12.60 -10.01 22.82
N ASN A 140 -12.83 -8.85 23.44
CA ASN A 140 -13.77 -7.84 22.94
C ASN A 140 -13.14 -6.89 21.90
N ALA A 141 -11.96 -7.22 21.35
CA ALA A 141 -11.27 -6.43 20.35
C ALA A 141 -11.91 -6.63 18.97
N ARG A 142 -12.30 -5.54 18.30
CA ARG A 142 -12.88 -5.58 16.96
C ARG A 142 -11.84 -5.22 15.92
N LEU A 143 -11.21 -6.22 15.31
CA LEU A 143 -10.34 -5.99 14.17
C LEU A 143 -11.20 -5.58 12.96
N THR A 144 -11.06 -4.33 12.54
CA THR A 144 -11.92 -3.70 11.52
C THR A 144 -11.12 -3.13 10.35
N VAL A 145 -9.80 -2.92 10.51
CA VAL A 145 -8.92 -2.42 9.45
C VAL A 145 -7.69 -3.29 9.34
N LEU A 146 -7.35 -3.71 8.13
CA LEU A 146 -6.09 -4.37 7.79
C LEU A 146 -5.34 -3.53 6.76
N VAL A 147 -4.10 -3.17 7.04
CA VAL A 147 -3.19 -2.50 6.12
C VAL A 147 -2.03 -3.43 5.80
N ASN A 148 -2.11 -4.10 4.65
CA ASN A 148 -1.06 -4.93 4.08
C ASN A 148 0.02 -4.07 3.42
N ASN A 149 0.88 -3.48 4.26
CA ASN A 149 1.97 -2.59 3.86
C ASN A 149 3.34 -3.28 3.76
N VAL A 150 3.55 -4.40 4.45
CA VAL A 150 4.84 -5.12 4.43
C VAL A 150 5.27 -5.44 2.98
N GLY A 151 6.56 -5.31 2.71
CA GLY A 151 7.12 -5.49 1.39
C GLY A 151 8.55 -4.94 1.29
N GLY A 152 9.15 -5.07 0.12
CA GLY A 152 10.55 -4.73 -0.13
C GLY A 152 11.38 -6.00 -0.33
N VAL A 153 12.61 -6.01 0.19
CA VAL A 153 13.55 -7.13 0.00
C VAL A 153 13.85 -7.79 1.35
N ALA A 154 13.86 -9.11 1.37
CA ALA A 154 14.24 -9.91 2.53
C ALA A 154 15.77 -10.01 2.66
N GLY A 155 16.28 -10.21 3.88
CA GLY A 155 17.70 -10.53 4.10
C GLY A 155 18.72 -9.48 3.62
N PRO A 156 19.97 -9.90 3.32
CA PRO A 156 21.05 -9.03 2.83
C PRO A 156 20.99 -8.81 1.30
N PHE A 157 19.83 -9.03 0.68
CA PHE A 157 19.71 -9.00 -0.78
C PHE A 157 19.40 -7.58 -1.27
N TYR A 158 19.87 -7.30 -2.47
CA TYR A 158 19.67 -6.02 -3.13
C TYR A 158 18.32 -5.95 -3.81
N MET A 159 17.76 -4.76 -3.83
CA MET A 159 16.59 -4.44 -4.64
C MET A 159 16.96 -4.43 -6.12
N PHE A 160 18.14 -3.94 -6.49
CA PHE A 160 18.59 -3.85 -7.89
C PHE A 160 19.72 -4.84 -8.20
N GLU A 161 19.35 -6.10 -8.43
CA GLU A 161 20.28 -7.19 -8.79
C GLU A 161 19.80 -7.92 -10.06
N PRO A 162 20.71 -8.34 -10.96
CA PRO A 162 20.36 -9.16 -12.12
C PRO A 162 19.61 -10.43 -11.72
N MET A 163 18.53 -10.75 -12.43
CA MET A 163 17.69 -11.92 -12.11
C MET A 163 18.49 -13.24 -12.13
N GLY A 164 19.44 -13.38 -13.05
CA GLY A 164 20.28 -14.58 -13.17
C GLY A 164 21.31 -14.75 -12.05
N GLU A 165 21.55 -13.72 -11.23
CA GLU A 165 22.51 -13.75 -10.12
C GLU A 165 21.80 -14.00 -8.77
N ARG A 166 20.47 -13.84 -8.72
CA ARG A 166 19.69 -14.01 -7.50
C ARG A 166 19.62 -15.49 -7.08
N PRO A 167 20.01 -15.84 -5.84
CA PRO A 167 19.81 -17.18 -5.31
C PRO A 167 18.32 -17.55 -5.25
N ALA A 168 17.97 -18.81 -5.52
CA ALA A 168 16.58 -19.28 -5.50
C ALA A 168 15.85 -18.96 -4.19
N LYS A 169 16.53 -19.08 -3.04
CA LYS A 169 15.98 -18.70 -1.73
C LYS A 169 15.61 -17.22 -1.64
N SER A 170 16.41 -16.33 -2.25
CA SER A 170 16.11 -14.89 -2.33
C SER A 170 14.88 -14.63 -3.18
N VAL A 171 14.76 -15.32 -4.32
CA VAL A 171 13.59 -15.21 -5.22
C VAL A 171 12.30 -15.57 -4.47
N ILE A 172 12.29 -16.72 -3.78
CA ILE A 172 11.14 -17.18 -2.99
C ILE A 172 10.82 -16.19 -1.88
N ALA A 173 11.80 -15.79 -1.08
CA ALA A 173 11.60 -14.84 0.02
C ALA A 173 11.06 -13.47 -0.46
N HIS A 174 11.45 -13.03 -1.66
CA HIS A 174 10.95 -11.79 -2.27
C HIS A 174 9.47 -11.91 -2.67
N ILE A 175 9.07 -13.05 -3.24
CA ILE A 175 7.66 -13.35 -3.55
C ILE A 175 6.86 -13.45 -2.24
N ASP A 176 7.42 -14.13 -1.25
CA ASP A 176 6.77 -14.34 0.05
C ASP A 176 6.43 -13.01 0.73
N ILE A 177 7.43 -12.14 0.92
CA ILE A 177 7.21 -10.88 1.64
C ILE A 177 6.28 -9.90 0.90
N ASN A 178 6.24 -9.95 -0.45
CA ASN A 178 5.47 -8.96 -1.22
C ASN A 178 4.10 -9.44 -1.70
N ALA A 179 3.85 -10.75 -1.78
CA ALA A 179 2.64 -11.33 -2.36
C ALA A 179 2.05 -12.46 -1.51
N THR A 180 2.84 -13.49 -1.16
CA THR A 180 2.28 -14.67 -0.46
C THR A 180 1.87 -14.33 0.98
N PHE A 181 2.71 -13.63 1.74
CA PHE A 181 2.40 -13.22 3.11
C PHE A 181 1.13 -12.37 3.21
N PRO A 182 0.94 -11.26 2.46
CA PRO A 182 -0.29 -10.48 2.56
C PRO A 182 -1.54 -11.28 2.19
N ALA A 183 -1.46 -12.20 1.21
CA ALA A 183 -2.56 -13.08 0.86
C ALA A 183 -2.91 -14.08 1.98
N VAL A 184 -1.91 -14.79 2.52
CA VAL A 184 -2.08 -15.75 3.62
C VAL A 184 -2.56 -15.05 4.90
N PHE A 185 -1.97 -13.91 5.22
CA PHE A 185 -2.34 -13.14 6.41
C PHE A 185 -3.76 -12.59 6.30
N THR A 186 -4.16 -12.10 5.12
CA THR A 186 -5.54 -11.67 4.89
C THR A 186 -6.51 -12.84 5.01
N HIS A 187 -6.19 -14.00 4.45
CA HIS A 187 -7.00 -15.20 4.59
C HIS A 187 -7.20 -15.58 6.07
N ALA A 188 -6.14 -15.55 6.88
CA ALA A 188 -6.23 -15.85 8.31
C ALA A 188 -7.08 -14.83 9.09
N LEU A 189 -7.04 -13.55 8.71
CA LEU A 189 -7.78 -12.47 9.38
C LEU A 189 -9.19 -12.24 8.84
N LEU A 190 -9.53 -12.82 7.69
CA LEU A 190 -10.82 -12.59 7.03
C LEU A 190 -12.02 -13.00 7.89
N PRO A 191 -12.00 -14.12 8.64
CA PRO A 191 -13.08 -14.46 9.57
C PRO A 191 -13.31 -13.37 10.65
N LEU A 192 -12.23 -12.82 11.21
CA LEU A 192 -12.30 -11.72 12.18
C LEU A 192 -12.87 -10.44 11.57
N LEU A 193 -12.42 -10.06 10.37
CA LEU A 193 -12.90 -8.88 9.66
C LEU A 193 -14.38 -9.03 9.27
N SER A 194 -14.79 -10.23 8.85
CA SER A 194 -16.17 -10.58 8.53
C SER A 194 -17.08 -10.54 9.77
N LYS A 195 -16.63 -11.05 10.91
CA LYS A 195 -17.36 -10.94 12.18
C LYS A 195 -17.54 -9.48 12.64
N ASN A 196 -16.60 -8.60 12.30
CA ASN A 196 -16.54 -7.21 12.76
C ASN A 196 -16.93 -6.17 11.68
N GLN A 197 -17.73 -6.56 10.68
CA GLN A 197 -18.23 -5.66 9.63
C GLN A 197 -18.94 -4.40 10.18
N PRO A 198 -18.81 -3.21 9.55
CA PRO A 198 -18.02 -2.94 8.35
C PRO A 198 -16.51 -3.08 8.62
N ALA A 199 -15.76 -3.55 7.62
CA ALA A 199 -14.31 -3.68 7.68
C ALA A 199 -13.59 -3.15 6.43
N LEU A 200 -12.29 -2.90 6.54
CA LEU A 200 -11.44 -2.30 5.51
C LEU A 200 -10.15 -3.10 5.33
N ILE A 201 -9.80 -3.39 4.08
CA ILE A 201 -8.52 -4.00 3.70
C ILE A 201 -7.81 -3.08 2.71
N LEU A 202 -6.63 -2.58 3.09
CA LEU A 202 -5.76 -1.77 2.24
C LEU A 202 -4.53 -2.57 1.84
N ASN A 203 -4.40 -2.87 0.55
CA ASN A 203 -3.29 -3.64 0.01
C ASN A 203 -2.33 -2.75 -0.78
N LEU A 204 -1.08 -2.64 -0.33
CA LEU A 204 -0.11 -1.75 -0.97
C LEU A 204 0.45 -2.38 -2.26
N CYS A 205 0.12 -1.80 -3.41
CA CYS A 205 0.70 -2.10 -4.71
C CYS A 205 1.78 -1.05 -5.08
N SER A 206 2.13 -0.88 -6.35
CA SER A 206 3.19 0.07 -6.75
C SER A 206 3.04 0.51 -8.19
N PHE A 207 3.54 1.70 -8.52
CA PHE A 207 3.77 2.14 -9.90
C PHE A 207 4.53 1.11 -10.74
N ALA A 208 5.45 0.37 -10.11
CA ALA A 208 6.22 -0.69 -10.75
C ALA A 208 5.34 -1.84 -11.27
N SER A 209 4.10 -2.02 -10.79
CA SER A 209 3.17 -3.02 -11.35
C SER A 209 2.73 -2.66 -12.78
N VAL A 210 2.63 -1.37 -13.09
CA VAL A 210 2.19 -0.86 -14.40
C VAL A 210 3.37 -0.63 -15.32
N PHE A 211 4.48 -0.17 -14.75
CA PHE A 211 5.66 0.28 -15.47
C PHE A 211 6.90 -0.39 -14.85
N PRO A 212 7.13 -1.69 -15.14
CA PRO A 212 8.14 -2.49 -14.47
C PRO A 212 9.56 -2.01 -14.82
N PRO A 213 10.35 -1.52 -13.85
CA PRO A 213 11.71 -1.11 -14.12
C PRO A 213 12.68 -2.29 -14.23
N PRO A 214 13.80 -2.15 -14.96
CA PRO A 214 14.90 -3.12 -14.92
C PRO A 214 15.31 -3.48 -13.48
N TYR A 215 15.72 -4.73 -13.28
CA TYR A 215 16.12 -5.33 -11.99
C TYR A 215 15.01 -5.47 -10.93
N LEU A 216 13.84 -4.85 -11.14
CA LEU A 216 12.68 -4.95 -10.26
C LEU A 216 11.61 -5.92 -10.77
N ALA A 217 11.97 -6.89 -11.60
CA ALA A 217 11.00 -7.80 -12.21
C ALA A 217 10.15 -8.56 -11.17
N LEU A 218 10.79 -9.14 -10.14
CA LEU A 218 10.10 -9.86 -9.06
C LEU A 218 9.20 -8.94 -8.23
N TYR A 219 9.72 -7.77 -7.86
CA TYR A 219 8.96 -6.76 -7.11
C TYR A 219 7.74 -6.31 -7.91
N SER A 220 7.93 -5.99 -9.19
CA SER A 220 6.88 -5.54 -10.10
C SER A 220 5.80 -6.60 -10.28
N GLY A 221 6.20 -7.86 -10.50
CA GLY A 221 5.26 -8.98 -10.59
C GLY A 221 4.47 -9.19 -9.30
N SER A 222 5.13 -9.12 -8.14
CA SER A 222 4.47 -9.24 -6.83
C SER A 222 3.50 -8.09 -6.56
N LYS A 223 3.84 -6.86 -6.96
CA LYS A 223 2.93 -5.70 -6.81
C LYS A 223 1.79 -5.71 -7.84
N ALA A 224 1.99 -6.31 -9.01
CA ALA A 224 0.92 -6.59 -9.96
C ALA A 224 -0.04 -7.65 -9.41
N PHE A 225 0.48 -8.70 -8.76
CA PHE A 225 -0.34 -9.66 -8.01
C PHE A 225 -1.20 -8.94 -6.97
N ASN A 226 -0.61 -8.09 -6.12
CA ASN A 226 -1.39 -7.38 -5.10
C ASN A 226 -2.54 -6.55 -5.69
N GLN A 227 -2.32 -5.91 -6.84
CA GLN A 227 -3.37 -5.14 -7.51
C GLN A 227 -4.50 -6.06 -7.99
N ALA A 228 -4.19 -7.06 -8.83
CA ALA A 228 -5.18 -7.97 -9.39
C ALA A 228 -5.93 -8.76 -8.31
N TRP A 229 -5.19 -9.25 -7.30
CA TRP A 229 -5.75 -9.95 -6.15
C TRP A 229 -6.70 -9.07 -5.34
N SER A 230 -6.36 -7.81 -5.08
CA SER A 230 -7.26 -6.89 -4.35
C SER A 230 -8.55 -6.61 -5.11
N GLU A 231 -8.47 -6.44 -6.43
CA GLU A 231 -9.66 -6.25 -7.26
C GLU A 231 -10.54 -7.52 -7.29
N GLY A 232 -9.93 -8.70 -7.31
CA GLY A 232 -10.64 -9.98 -7.20
C GLY A 232 -11.33 -10.12 -5.84
N LEU A 233 -10.56 -9.96 -4.76
CA LEU A 233 -11.05 -10.06 -3.38
C LEU A 233 -12.19 -9.07 -3.12
N ALA A 234 -12.10 -7.83 -3.60
CA ALA A 234 -13.20 -6.86 -3.47
C ALA A 234 -14.52 -7.37 -4.08
N ARG A 235 -14.44 -8.00 -5.25
CA ARG A 235 -15.61 -8.56 -5.93
C ARG A 235 -16.13 -9.82 -5.23
N GLU A 236 -15.24 -10.61 -4.63
CA GLU A 236 -15.63 -11.74 -3.77
C GLU A 236 -16.41 -11.25 -2.55
N MET A 237 -15.92 -10.21 -1.84
CA MET A 237 -16.63 -9.63 -0.70
C MET A 237 -18.01 -9.11 -1.08
N GLU A 238 -18.13 -8.44 -2.23
CA GLU A 238 -19.41 -7.98 -2.77
C GLU A 238 -20.35 -9.16 -3.11
N ALA A 239 -19.83 -10.20 -3.79
CA ALA A 239 -20.61 -11.37 -4.19
C ALA A 239 -21.09 -12.20 -2.98
N GLU A 240 -20.32 -12.23 -1.90
CA GLU A 240 -20.69 -12.86 -0.62
C GLU A 240 -21.60 -11.99 0.25
N GLY A 241 -21.87 -10.74 -0.15
CA GLY A 241 -22.69 -9.80 0.62
C GLY A 241 -22.00 -9.27 1.88
N LEU A 242 -20.67 -9.32 1.94
CA LEU A 242 -19.86 -8.83 3.05
C LEU A 242 -19.56 -7.33 2.88
N ASP A 243 -19.81 -6.56 3.93
CA ASP A 243 -19.48 -5.15 4.06
C ASP A 243 -17.99 -4.95 4.39
N ILE A 244 -17.13 -5.42 3.49
CA ILE A 244 -15.67 -5.31 3.57
C ILE A 244 -15.16 -4.53 2.35
N GLU A 245 -14.71 -3.30 2.57
CA GLU A 245 -14.07 -2.50 1.51
C GLU A 245 -12.64 -3.00 1.30
N VAL A 246 -12.30 -3.37 0.06
CA VAL A 246 -10.95 -3.79 -0.31
C VAL A 246 -10.38 -2.82 -1.35
N MET A 247 -9.21 -2.25 -1.07
CA MET A 247 -8.58 -1.26 -1.93
C MET A 247 -7.10 -1.60 -2.21
N ALA A 248 -6.73 -1.63 -3.49
CA ALA A 248 -5.34 -1.60 -3.92
C ALA A 248 -4.83 -0.15 -3.85
N ILE A 249 -3.85 0.09 -2.99
CA ILE A 249 -3.23 1.39 -2.78
C ILE A 249 -1.95 1.48 -3.59
N MET A 250 -2.00 2.25 -4.68
CA MET A 250 -0.88 2.45 -5.61
C MET A 250 -0.03 3.65 -5.21
N LEU A 251 1.28 3.42 -5.16
CA LEU A 251 2.27 4.45 -4.87
C LEU A 251 3.40 4.43 -5.88
N ALA A 252 3.91 5.62 -6.19
CA ALA A 252 5.25 5.78 -6.74
C ALA A 252 6.26 5.91 -5.59
N ARG A 253 7.37 6.61 -5.83
CA ARG A 253 8.43 6.79 -4.83
C ARG A 253 7.92 7.63 -3.65
N VAL A 254 8.09 7.12 -2.43
CA VAL A 254 7.78 7.81 -1.17
C VAL A 254 9.06 7.90 -0.35
N ARG A 255 9.28 9.05 0.30
CA ARG A 255 10.41 9.22 1.23
C ARG A 255 10.15 8.38 2.48
N SER A 256 10.88 7.27 2.60
CA SER A 256 10.76 6.28 3.67
C SER A 256 12.14 5.90 4.19
N ALA A 257 12.20 5.05 5.21
CA ALA A 257 13.44 4.55 5.78
C ALA A 257 14.34 3.83 4.78
N ILE A 258 13.75 3.22 3.76
CA ILE A 258 14.49 2.53 2.69
C ILE A 258 15.37 3.52 1.92
N ASN A 259 14.97 4.79 1.81
CA ASN A 259 15.72 5.85 1.09
C ASN A 259 16.19 6.96 2.03
N ARG A 260 16.39 6.66 3.33
CA ARG A 260 16.81 7.64 4.34
C ARG A 260 18.17 8.24 3.96
N GLY A 261 18.28 9.57 4.01
CA GLY A 261 19.50 10.31 3.63
C GLY A 261 19.58 10.72 2.15
N ARG A 262 18.59 10.36 1.31
CA ARG A 262 18.46 10.90 -0.04
C ARG A 262 17.55 12.13 -0.02
N GLU A 263 18.05 13.24 -0.53
CA GLU A 263 17.27 14.45 -0.72
C GLU A 263 16.37 14.29 -1.94
N PHE A 264 15.09 14.62 -1.76
CA PHE A 264 14.09 14.61 -2.82
C PHE A 264 13.34 15.93 -2.76
N ASP A 265 13.82 16.92 -3.49
CA ASP A 265 13.22 18.25 -3.50
C ASP A 265 12.19 18.38 -4.63
N ASN A 266 11.23 17.47 -4.67
CA ASN A 266 10.16 17.54 -5.65
C ASN A 266 8.82 17.04 -5.11
N ILE A 267 7.76 17.57 -5.71
CA ILE A 267 6.37 17.35 -5.31
C ILE A 267 5.88 15.92 -5.58
N THR A 268 6.62 15.14 -6.37
CA THR A 268 6.26 13.77 -6.76
C THR A 268 6.80 12.73 -5.79
N VAL A 269 7.57 13.12 -4.75
CA VAL A 269 8.07 12.23 -3.70
C VAL A 269 7.60 12.73 -2.33
N PRO A 270 6.38 12.37 -1.89
CA PRO A 270 5.86 12.78 -0.59
C PRO A 270 6.62 12.10 0.55
N THR A 271 6.49 12.64 1.76
CA THR A 271 6.90 11.93 2.97
C THR A 271 5.97 10.74 3.23
N SER A 272 6.47 9.75 3.98
CA SER A 272 5.65 8.61 4.43
C SER A 272 4.38 9.08 5.17
N GLN A 273 4.46 10.16 5.95
CA GLN A 273 3.32 10.75 6.64
C GLN A 273 2.26 11.29 5.67
N VAL A 274 2.69 12.12 4.72
CA VAL A 274 1.80 12.71 3.71
C VAL A 274 1.12 11.61 2.90
N PHE A 275 1.87 10.56 2.55
CA PHE A 275 1.33 9.44 1.80
C PHE A 275 0.31 8.62 2.62
N ALA A 276 0.63 8.20 3.85
CA ALA A 276 -0.28 7.44 4.70
C ALA A 276 -1.59 8.19 4.97
N ARG A 277 -1.49 9.49 5.28
CA ARG A 277 -2.65 10.38 5.43
C ARG A 277 -3.47 10.46 4.15
N ALA A 278 -2.83 10.62 2.99
CA ALA A 278 -3.51 10.67 1.71
C ALA A 278 -4.26 9.36 1.42
N ALA A 279 -3.64 8.20 1.67
CA ALA A 279 -4.25 6.88 1.53
C ALA A 279 -5.51 6.72 2.39
N LEU A 280 -5.41 6.99 3.70
CA LEU A 280 -6.56 6.94 4.61
C LEU A 280 -7.64 7.97 4.26
N ASN A 281 -7.26 9.09 3.64
CA ASN A 281 -8.22 10.10 3.17
C ASN A 281 -9.02 9.66 1.93
N LYS A 282 -8.60 8.60 1.21
CA LYS A 282 -9.33 8.09 0.04
C LYS A 282 -10.25 6.90 0.34
N VAL A 283 -10.26 6.42 1.57
CA VAL A 283 -11.20 5.37 2.02
C VAL A 283 -12.65 5.79 1.73
N GLY A 284 -13.45 4.86 1.22
CA GLY A 284 -14.83 5.09 0.80
C GLY A 284 -15.02 5.80 -0.53
N CYS A 285 -13.96 5.95 -1.35
CA CYS A 285 -14.08 6.63 -2.64
C CYS A 285 -14.72 5.77 -3.75
N GLY A 286 -15.01 4.50 -3.47
CA GLY A 286 -15.66 3.57 -4.41
C GLY A 286 -14.76 3.09 -5.55
N ARG A 287 -13.43 3.25 -5.42
CA ARG A 287 -12.45 2.77 -6.40
C ARG A 287 -11.70 1.56 -5.85
N LEU A 288 -11.58 0.50 -6.65
CA LEU A 288 -10.80 -0.70 -6.30
C LEU A 288 -9.28 -0.45 -6.32
N VAL A 289 -8.81 0.35 -7.27
CA VAL A 289 -7.39 0.76 -7.37
C VAL A 289 -7.31 2.28 -7.22
N VAL A 290 -6.53 2.71 -6.24
CA VAL A 290 -6.44 4.12 -5.87
C VAL A 290 -5.00 4.57 -5.85
N VAL A 291 -4.73 5.69 -6.51
CA VAL A 291 -3.47 6.43 -6.39
C VAL A 291 -3.73 7.59 -5.42
N PRO A 292 -3.43 7.46 -4.11
CA PRO A 292 -4.01 8.38 -3.14
C PRO A 292 -3.38 9.77 -3.15
N TYR A 293 -2.12 9.85 -3.55
CA TYR A 293 -1.39 11.09 -3.63
C TYR A 293 -1.52 11.68 -5.03
N TRP A 294 -2.13 12.87 -5.12
CA TRP A 294 -2.50 13.52 -6.38
C TRP A 294 -1.33 13.65 -7.36
N ALA A 295 -0.12 13.98 -6.89
CA ALA A 295 1.03 14.17 -7.77
C ALA A 295 1.52 12.83 -8.36
N HIS A 296 1.32 11.71 -7.65
CA HIS A 296 1.54 10.39 -8.24
C HIS A 296 0.51 10.10 -9.33
N GLU A 297 -0.77 10.47 -9.15
CA GLU A 297 -1.80 10.23 -10.18
C GLU A 297 -1.53 11.04 -11.45
N LEU A 298 -1.07 12.29 -11.31
CA LEU A 298 -0.61 13.11 -12.44
C LEU A 298 0.61 12.50 -13.14
N LEU A 299 1.61 12.05 -12.36
CA LEU A 299 2.80 11.39 -12.92
C LEU A 299 2.41 10.14 -13.73
N ILE A 300 1.52 9.31 -13.19
CA ILE A 300 1.03 8.10 -13.85
C ILE A 300 0.27 8.45 -15.12
N ALA A 301 -0.62 9.43 -15.06
CA ALA A 301 -1.38 9.88 -16.22
C ALA A 301 -0.45 10.39 -17.33
N ALA A 302 0.58 11.16 -16.98
CA ALA A 302 1.57 11.64 -17.94
C ALA A 302 2.33 10.48 -18.62
N VAL A 303 2.80 9.50 -17.84
CA VAL A 303 3.53 8.34 -18.39
C VAL A 303 2.64 7.46 -19.29
N LYS A 304 1.34 7.33 -18.97
CA LYS A 304 0.39 6.55 -19.79
C LYS A 304 0.13 7.11 -21.19
N VAL A 305 0.37 8.41 -21.41
CA VAL A 305 0.19 9.05 -22.73
C VAL A 305 1.42 8.88 -23.62
N LEU A 306 2.58 8.58 -23.04
CA LEU A 306 3.82 8.44 -23.81
C LEU A 306 3.84 7.14 -24.62
N PRO A 307 4.45 7.14 -25.82
CA PRO A 307 4.71 5.91 -26.56
C PRO A 307 5.55 4.93 -25.73
N GLY A 308 5.25 3.63 -25.84
CA GLY A 308 5.90 2.59 -25.04
C GLY A 308 7.43 2.63 -25.11
N TRP A 309 8.03 2.91 -26.27
CA TRP A 309 9.47 3.01 -26.42
C TRP A 309 10.09 4.15 -25.60
N LEU A 310 9.38 5.28 -25.45
CA LEU A 310 9.85 6.43 -24.69
C LEU A 310 9.70 6.15 -23.19
N THR A 311 8.57 5.58 -22.79
CA THR A 311 8.32 5.12 -21.43
C THR A 311 9.40 4.14 -20.97
N SER A 312 9.73 3.12 -21.77
CA SER A 312 10.79 2.16 -21.47
C SER A 312 12.15 2.84 -21.31
N LYS A 313 12.51 3.80 -22.18
CA LYS A 313 13.76 4.56 -22.05
C LYS A 313 13.79 5.40 -20.76
N MET A 314 12.71 6.10 -20.44
CA MET A 314 12.61 6.93 -19.23
C MET A 314 12.74 6.11 -17.95
N ILE A 315 12.05 4.97 -17.88
CA ILE A 315 12.10 4.07 -16.73
C ILE A 315 13.52 3.50 -16.56
N ALA A 316 14.18 3.11 -17.64
CA ALA A 316 15.53 2.56 -17.59
C ALA A 316 16.59 3.60 -17.20
N ALA A 317 16.42 4.87 -17.60
CA ALA A 317 17.42 5.92 -17.39
C ALA A 317 17.73 6.21 -15.90
N GLY A 318 16.76 6.02 -15.00
CA GLY A 318 16.94 6.27 -13.56
C GLY A 318 17.66 5.15 -12.80
N ILE A 319 17.79 3.96 -13.41
CA ILE A 319 18.24 2.75 -12.72
C ILE A 319 19.73 2.75 -12.33
N PRO A 320 20.67 3.23 -13.17
CA PRO A 320 22.08 3.25 -12.77
C PRO A 320 22.34 4.08 -11.50
N GLU A 321 21.60 5.17 -11.30
CA GLU A 321 21.70 5.99 -10.11
C GLU A 321 21.21 5.24 -8.85
N GLU A 322 20.11 4.48 -8.97
CA GLU A 322 19.58 3.65 -7.89
C GLU A 322 20.57 2.56 -7.47
N ILE A 323 21.15 1.83 -8.44
CA ILE A 323 22.17 0.82 -8.18
C ILE A 323 23.38 1.43 -7.48
N ALA A 324 23.84 2.60 -7.96
CA ALA A 324 24.99 3.27 -7.37
C ALA A 324 24.70 3.75 -5.94
N TRP A 325 23.49 4.22 -5.67
CA TRP A 325 23.06 4.64 -4.34
C TRP A 325 22.98 3.46 -3.35
N GLU A 326 22.39 2.33 -3.78
CA GLU A 326 22.27 1.11 -2.97
C GLU A 326 23.67 0.61 -2.55
N ARG A 327 24.60 0.51 -3.52
CA ARG A 327 25.99 0.10 -3.27
C ARG A 327 26.76 1.03 -2.32
N ARG A 328 26.54 2.35 -2.40
CA ARG A 328 27.21 3.32 -1.51
C ARG A 328 26.77 3.18 -0.05
N ASN A 329 25.48 2.98 0.18
CA ASN A 329 24.92 2.93 1.54
C ASN A 329 25.14 1.61 2.26
N GLU A 330 25.58 0.58 1.55
CA GLU A 330 26.07 -0.64 2.17
C GLU A 330 27.51 -0.53 2.65
N ASN A 331 28.37 0.15 1.89
CA ASN A 331 29.74 0.40 2.32
C ASN A 331 29.81 1.26 3.60
N GLY A 332 28.75 2.02 3.89
CA GLY A 332 28.60 2.76 5.16
C GLY A 332 27.97 1.98 6.31
N LYS A 333 27.58 0.71 6.10
CA LYS A 333 27.02 -0.20 7.13
C LYS A 333 27.97 -1.33 7.53
N LYS A 334 29.13 -1.45 6.88
CA LYS A 334 30.18 -2.44 7.20
C LYS A 334 31.16 -1.93 8.23
#